data_AF-A0A1F5AYZ8-F1
#
_entry.id   AF-A0A1F5AYZ8-F1
#
_cell.length_a   1.000
_cell.length_b   1.000
_cell.length_c   1.000
_cell.angle_alpha   90.00
_cell.angle_beta   90.00
_cell.angle_gamma   90.00
#
_symmetry.space_group_name_H-M   'P 1'
#
loop_
_entity.id
_entity.type
_entity.pdbx_description
1 polymer ?
#
loop_
_entity_poly.entity_id
_entity_poly.type
_entity_poly.pdbx_seq_one_letter_code
_entity_poly.pdbx_strand_id
1 'polypeptide(L)'
;MESDKKWFLAIIFLILGLLAGAVAGFYSGSVSGQKTGKTYGYETGMIAGVAEEKARVAAEADAAAKAAEVEAAKAANPFVDGATNPFTQTANPFEEVKVNPFK
;
A
#
# COMPACT_ATOMS: atom_id res chain seq x y z
N MET A 1 44.90 17.78 -57.59
CA MET A 1 43.57 18.30 -57.98
C MET A 1 42.47 17.25 -57.95
N GLU A 2 42.61 16.09 -58.60
CA GLU A 2 41.51 15.09 -58.61
C GLU A 2 41.41 14.27 -57.31
N SER A 3 42.55 14.01 -56.65
CA SER A 3 42.59 13.33 -55.35
C SER A 3 42.01 14.20 -54.23
N ASP A 4 42.31 15.50 -54.24
CA ASP A 4 41.86 16.45 -53.20
C ASP A 4 40.33 16.60 -53.21
N LYS A 5 39.71 16.58 -54.41
CA LYS A 5 38.25 16.59 -54.56
C LYS A 5 37.60 15.30 -54.04
N LYS A 6 38.24 14.14 -54.22
CA LYS A 6 37.74 12.85 -53.70
C LYS A 6 37.79 12.81 -52.18
N TRP A 7 38.86 13.31 -51.58
CA TRP A 7 38.97 13.45 -50.12
C TRP A 7 37.97 14.45 -49.56
N PHE A 8 37.77 15.58 -50.23
CA PHE A 8 36.78 16.57 -49.82
C PHE A 8 35.34 16.01 -49.87
N LEU A 9 34.99 15.28 -50.92
CA LEU A 9 33.71 14.59 -51.02
C LEU A 9 33.56 13.49 -49.96
N ALA A 10 34.60 12.71 -49.70
CA ALA A 10 34.57 11.69 -48.66
C ALA A 10 34.31 12.28 -47.26
N ILE A 11 34.93 13.42 -46.95
CA ILE A 11 34.70 14.14 -45.69
C ILE A 11 33.26 14.65 -45.60
N ILE A 12 32.70 15.19 -46.69
CA ILE A 12 31.30 15.65 -46.73
C ILE A 12 30.34 14.48 -46.49
N PHE A 13 30.54 13.34 -47.16
CA PHE A 13 29.70 12.15 -46.95
C PHE A 13 29.80 11.61 -45.53
N LEU A 14 30.99 11.66 -44.93
CA LEU A 14 31.20 11.25 -43.54
C LEU A 14 30.43 12.15 -42.57
N ILE A 15 30.49 13.47 -42.76
CA ILE A 15 29.75 14.44 -41.95
C ILE A 15 28.23 14.26 -42.11
N LEU A 16 27.75 14.07 -43.34
CA LEU A 16 26.32 13.84 -43.61
C LEU A 16 25.83 12.52 -42.99
N GLY A 17 26.63 11.46 -43.07
CA GLY A 17 26.31 10.18 -42.45
C GLY A 17 26.21 10.28 -40.92
N LEU A 18 27.13 11.02 -40.29
CA LEU A 18 27.14 11.25 -38.85
C LEU A 18 25.93 12.07 -38.39
N LEU A 19 25.56 13.12 -39.14
CA LEU A 19 24.36 13.91 -38.88
C LEU A 19 23.08 13.09 -39.03
N ALA A 20 22.96 12.31 -40.10
CA ALA A 20 21.81 11.44 -40.32
C ALA A 20 21.67 10.37 -39.21
N GLY A 21 22.79 9.75 -38.82
CA GLY A 21 22.82 8.77 -37.74
C GLY A 21 22.44 9.37 -36.37
N ALA A 22 22.92 10.57 -36.05
CA ALA A 22 22.58 11.26 -34.82
C ALA A 22 21.08 11.61 -34.73
N VAL A 23 20.50 12.11 -35.82
CA VAL A 23 19.06 12.44 -35.88
C VAL A 23 18.21 11.18 -35.76
N ALA A 24 18.55 10.12 -36.48
CA ALA A 24 17.83 8.84 -36.41
C ALA A 24 17.93 8.20 -35.01
N GLY A 25 19.12 8.23 -34.41
CA GLY A 25 19.37 7.74 -33.05
C GLY A 25 18.57 8.51 -32.00
N PHE A 26 18.56 9.85 -32.07
CA PHE A 26 17.80 10.68 -31.14
C PHE A 26 16.30 10.46 -31.24
N TYR A 27 15.77 10.34 -32.47
CA TYR A 27 14.34 10.14 -32.69
C TYR A 27 13.89 8.76 -32.21
N SER A 28 14.64 7.69 -32.56
CA SER A 28 14.33 6.33 -32.12
C SER A 28 14.48 6.15 -30.60
N GLY A 29 15.51 6.73 -30.00
CA GLY A 29 15.73 6.72 -28.55
C GLY A 29 14.65 7.46 -27.78
N SER A 30 14.27 8.67 -28.22
CA SER A 30 13.22 9.46 -27.56
C SER A 30 11.85 8.79 -27.64
N VAL A 31 11.48 8.25 -28.80
CA VAL A 31 10.18 7.58 -28.99
C VAL A 31 10.11 6.29 -28.17
N SER A 32 11.21 5.53 -28.10
CA SER A 32 11.25 4.29 -27.32
C SER A 32 11.23 4.58 -25.81
N GLY A 33 12.01 5.57 -25.35
CA GLY A 33 12.06 5.94 -23.94
C GLY A 33 10.72 6.49 -23.41
N GLN A 34 10.01 7.31 -24.20
CA GLN A 34 8.71 7.83 -23.79
C GLN A 34 7.62 6.76 -23.74
N LYS A 35 7.63 5.80 -24.67
CA LYS A 35 6.66 4.69 -24.65
C LYS A 35 6.88 3.80 -23.43
N THR A 36 8.12 3.38 -23.18
CA THR A 36 8.43 2.53 -22.02
C THR A 36 8.15 3.24 -20.70
N GLY A 37 8.54 4.51 -20.56
CA GLY A 37 8.32 5.27 -19.33
C GLY A 37 6.85 5.49 -18.99
N LYS A 38 6.00 5.77 -19.98
CA LYS A 38 4.56 5.98 -19.74
C LYS A 38 3.83 4.69 -19.40
N THR A 39 4.11 3.59 -20.10
CA THR A 39 3.40 2.33 -19.86
C THR A 39 3.75 1.75 -18.49
N TYR A 40 5.04 1.66 -18.15
CA TYR A 40 5.45 1.12 -16.85
C TYR A 40 5.05 2.01 -15.68
N GLY A 41 5.17 3.34 -15.82
CA GLY A 41 4.78 4.27 -14.76
C GLY A 41 3.27 4.25 -14.47
N TYR A 42 2.45 4.19 -15.53
CA TYR A 42 0.99 4.19 -15.39
C TYR A 42 0.45 2.88 -14.81
N GLU A 43 0.91 1.73 -15.31
CA GLU A 43 0.44 0.42 -14.83
C GLU A 43 0.84 0.18 -13.38
N THR A 44 2.09 0.48 -13.02
CA THR A 44 2.57 0.29 -11.64
C THR A 44 1.83 1.22 -10.66
N GLY A 45 1.63 2.48 -11.04
CA GLY A 45 0.91 3.46 -10.22
C GLY A 45 -0.56 3.08 -10.01
N MET A 46 -1.25 2.61 -11.06
CA MET A 46 -2.65 2.21 -10.97
C MET A 46 -2.83 0.96 -10.09
N ILE A 47 -1.96 -0.04 -10.24
CA ILE A 47 -2.02 -1.28 -9.43
C ILE A 47 -1.76 -0.96 -7.95
N ALA A 48 -0.75 -0.13 -7.66
CA ALA A 48 -0.43 0.26 -6.29
C ALA A 48 -1.59 1.05 -5.64
N GLY A 49 -2.16 2.01 -6.35
CA GLY A 49 -3.29 2.81 -5.83
C GLY A 49 -4.54 1.98 -5.57
N VAL A 50 -4.87 1.03 -6.46
CA VAL A 50 -6.03 0.14 -6.27
C VAL A 50 -5.82 -0.84 -5.11
N ALA A 51 -4.59 -1.33 -4.92
CA ALA A 51 -4.25 -2.21 -3.81
C ALA A 51 -4.33 -1.50 -2.46
N GLU A 52 -3.83 -0.26 -2.39
CA GLU A 52 -3.88 0.57 -1.19
C GLU A 52 -5.33 0.90 -0.81
N GLU A 53 -6.16 1.29 -1.77
CA GLU A 53 -7.56 1.60 -1.51
C GLU A 53 -8.34 0.34 -1.06
N LYS A 54 -8.09 -0.82 -1.67
CA LYS A 54 -8.67 -2.09 -1.20
C LYS A 54 -8.25 -2.43 0.22
N ALA A 55 -6.98 -2.23 0.57
CA ALA A 55 -6.49 -2.50 1.92
C ALA A 55 -7.14 -1.57 2.96
N ARG A 56 -7.32 -0.29 2.61
CA ARG A 56 -8.01 0.68 3.46
C ARG A 56 -9.48 0.31 3.70
N VAL A 57 -10.22 -0.02 2.65
CA VAL A 57 -11.62 -0.43 2.75
C VAL A 57 -11.78 -1.71 3.57
N ALA A 58 -10.88 -2.69 3.39
CA ALA A 58 -10.88 -3.91 4.20
C ALA A 58 -10.62 -3.60 5.69
N ALA A 59 -9.64 -2.73 5.98
CA ALA A 59 -9.33 -2.34 7.35
C ALA A 59 -10.47 -1.57 8.03
N GLU A 60 -11.18 -0.69 7.30
CA GLU A 60 -12.39 -0.02 7.81
C GLU A 60 -13.53 -1.00 8.08
N ALA A 61 -13.74 -1.99 7.20
CA ALA A 61 -14.76 -3.01 7.41
C ALA A 61 -14.45 -3.90 8.63
N ASP A 62 -13.19 -4.30 8.82
CA ASP A 62 -12.75 -5.05 10.00
C ASP A 62 -12.88 -4.22 11.29
N ALA A 63 -12.56 -2.93 11.24
CA ALA A 63 -12.73 -2.03 12.38
C ALA A 63 -14.22 -1.85 12.74
N ALA A 64 -15.08 -1.69 11.74
CA ALA A 64 -16.53 -1.60 11.93
C ALA A 64 -17.10 -2.91 12.50
N ALA A 65 -16.65 -4.06 12.02
CA ALA A 65 -17.08 -5.37 12.54
C ALA A 65 -16.70 -5.54 14.02
N LYS A 66 -15.47 -5.18 14.41
CA LYS A 66 -15.03 -5.22 15.81
C LYS A 66 -15.81 -4.26 16.69
N ALA A 67 -16.08 -3.05 16.21
CA ALA A 67 -16.89 -2.08 16.96
C ALA A 67 -18.31 -2.60 17.17
N ALA A 68 -18.92 -3.19 16.15
CA ALA A 68 -20.24 -3.81 16.25
C ALA A 68 -20.25 -5.01 17.21
N GLU A 69 -19.20 -5.83 17.22
CA GLU A 69 -19.06 -6.95 18.15
C GLU A 69 -18.94 -6.47 19.60
N VAL A 70 -18.17 -5.40 19.86
CA VAL A 70 -18.06 -4.80 21.19
C VAL A 70 -19.39 -4.22 21.66
N GLU A 71 -20.12 -3.52 20.79
CA GLU A 71 -21.45 -2.99 21.12
C GLU A 71 -22.48 -4.10 21.35
N ALA A 72 -22.45 -5.17 20.55
CA ALA A 72 -23.29 -6.34 20.76
C ALA A 72 -22.95 -7.07 22.07
N ALA A 73 -21.67 -7.20 22.40
CA ALA A 73 -21.22 -7.80 23.65
C ALA A 73 -21.63 -6.96 24.88
N LYS A 74 -21.60 -5.63 24.78
CA LYS A 74 -22.14 -4.74 25.82
C LYS A 74 -23.65 -4.91 25.95
N ALA A 75 -24.39 -4.89 24.84
CA ALA A 75 -25.84 -5.02 24.86
C ALA A 75 -26.32 -6.39 25.39
N ALA A 76 -25.55 -7.45 25.11
CA ALA A 76 -25.85 -8.79 25.59
C ALA A 76 -25.39 -9.07 27.04
N ASN A 77 -24.55 -8.21 27.62
CA ASN A 77 -24.02 -8.42 28.96
C ASN A 77 -25.00 -7.88 30.03
N PRO A 78 -25.65 -8.77 30.81
CA PRO A 78 -26.63 -8.36 31.83
C PRO A 78 -26.00 -7.68 33.07
N PHE A 79 -24.67 -7.56 33.12
CA PHE A 79 -23.91 -6.99 34.23
C PHE A 79 -23.27 -5.62 33.92
N VAL A 80 -23.61 -4.99 32.78
CA VAL A 80 -23.01 -3.70 32.36
C VAL A 80 -23.19 -2.58 33.39
N ASP A 81 -24.35 -2.49 34.04
CA ASP A 81 -24.66 -1.37 34.93
C ASP A 81 -24.22 -1.58 36.39
N GLY A 82 -23.49 -2.65 36.71
CA GLY A 82 -22.96 -2.91 38.06
C GLY A 82 -24.00 -3.21 39.15
N ALA A 83 -25.25 -2.76 38.98
CA ALA A 83 -26.39 -3.00 39.88
C ALA A 83 -26.84 -4.47 39.90
N THR A 84 -26.64 -5.20 38.81
CA THR A 84 -26.96 -6.63 38.68
C THR A 84 -25.76 -7.56 38.86
N ASN A 85 -24.54 -7.04 39.03
CA ASN A 85 -23.33 -7.87 39.11
C ASN A 85 -23.27 -8.61 40.46
N PRO A 86 -23.42 -9.94 40.51
CA PRO A 86 -23.42 -10.71 41.77
C PRO A 86 -22.03 -10.80 42.42
N PHE A 87 -20.96 -10.40 41.72
CA PHE A 87 -19.58 -10.44 42.21
C PHE A 87 -19.11 -9.13 42.84
N THR A 88 -19.93 -8.07 42.85
CA THR A 88 -19.63 -6.83 43.60
C THR A 88 -19.96 -6.96 45.08
N GLN A 89 -20.63 -8.04 45.50
CA GLN A 89 -20.85 -8.36 46.90
C GLN A 89 -19.50 -8.68 47.57
N THR A 90 -18.96 -7.70 48.31
CA THR A 90 -17.70 -7.80 49.05
C THR A 90 -17.84 -8.59 50.35
N ALA A 91 -19.04 -9.06 50.69
CA ALA A 91 -19.26 -9.92 51.84
C ALA A 91 -18.99 -11.37 51.45
N ASN A 92 -17.85 -11.91 51.87
CA ASN A 92 -17.55 -13.33 51.73
C ASN A 92 -18.53 -14.13 52.62
N PRO A 93 -19.41 -14.97 52.05
CA PRO A 93 -20.46 -15.66 52.81
C PRO A 93 -19.93 -16.71 53.80
N PHE A 94 -18.61 -16.97 53.79
CA PHE A 94 -17.94 -17.87 54.72
C PHE A 94 -17.23 -17.16 55.88
N GLU A 95 -17.26 -15.82 55.95
CA GLU A 95 -16.61 -15.08 57.05
C GLU A 95 -17.28 -15.29 58.41
N GLU A 96 -18.60 -15.55 58.45
CA GLU A 96 -19.33 -15.85 59.69
C GLU A 96 -19.32 -17.33 60.08
N VAL A 97 -18.79 -18.22 59.23
CA VAL A 97 -18.75 -19.64 59.54
C VAL A 97 -17.50 -19.95 60.36
N LYS A 98 -17.68 -20.22 61.65
CA LYS A 98 -16.61 -20.70 62.54
C LYS A 98 -16.12 -22.07 62.04
N VAL A 99 -15.12 -22.04 61.15
CA VAL A 99 -14.48 -23.21 60.53
C VAL A 99 -13.74 -24.13 61.52
N ASN A 100 -13.69 -23.77 62.80
CA ASN A 100 -13.05 -24.58 63.83
C ASN A 100 -14.07 -25.07 64.89
N PRO A 101 -14.51 -26.33 64.79
CA PRO A 101 -15.42 -26.95 65.76
C PRO A 101 -14.75 -27.34 67.10
N PHE A 102 -13.43 -27.14 67.25
CA PHE A 102 -12.66 -27.52 68.46
C PHE A 102 -12.10 -26.32 69.24
N LYS A 103 -12.66 -25.11 69.04
CA LYS A 103 -12.37 -23.92 69.85
C LYS A 103 -13.57 -23.53 70.70
#